data_AF-A0A1D3CYQ9-F1
#
_entry.id   AF-A0A1D3CYQ9-F1
#
_cell.length_a   1.000
_cell.length_b   1.000
_cell.length_c   1.000
_cell.angle_alpha   90.00
_cell.angle_beta   90.00
_cell.angle_gamma   90.00
#
_symmetry.space_group_name_H-M   'P 1'
#
loop_
_entity.id
_entity.type
_entity.pdbx_description
1 polymer ?
#
loop_
_entity_poly.entity_id
_entity_poly.type
_entity_poly.pdbx_seq_one_letter_code
_entity_poly.pdbx_strand_id
1 'polypeptide(L)'
;MGRAEKGCPICYHKLPQPGEVLEPYDEELNYFMWIPGFEWKPKPVAEKEAYETERSHQRFSFVFANPLLLNVGEADEDMEEALQEMVENDEMKQKYSDKASGGKVSTSDAAVLARQLGLAPSYADVEKCAEQNGQQLDYSTFQQFAAQSTHPEDNVEDFVGAFAYFDPNGEGTLSVQQMRNILTTFGEPLTTQEMNIVETEFFQSKRVDYREFCTRVLARK
;
A
#
# COMPACT_ATOMS: atom_id res chain seq x y z
N MET A 1 -79.47 24.64 21.10
CA MET A 1 -78.63 23.47 21.44
C MET A 1 -77.26 23.68 20.80
N GLY A 2 -76.22 23.96 21.58
CA GLY A 2 -74.84 24.00 21.07
C GLY A 2 -74.21 22.60 21.14
N ARG A 3 -73.37 22.23 20.16
CA ARG A 3 -72.58 20.99 20.23
C ARG A 3 -71.39 21.21 21.17
N ALA A 4 -71.10 20.21 22.00
CA ALA A 4 -69.87 20.19 22.79
C ALA A 4 -68.71 19.72 21.91
N GLU A 5 -67.79 20.63 21.57
CA GLU A 5 -66.56 20.27 20.87
C GLU A 5 -65.56 19.69 21.88
N LYS A 6 -65.10 18.47 21.62
CA LYS A 6 -64.09 17.81 22.45
C LYS A 6 -62.74 18.44 22.12
N GLY A 7 -62.23 19.30 23.01
CA GLY A 7 -60.91 19.90 22.85
C GLY A 7 -59.84 18.82 22.65
N CYS A 8 -59.05 18.96 21.59
CA CYS A 8 -57.92 18.06 21.32
C CYS A 8 -56.89 18.19 22.47
N PRO A 9 -56.38 17.08 23.05
CA PRO A 9 -55.37 17.15 24.11
C PRO A 9 -54.02 17.71 23.62
N ILE A 10 -53.81 17.82 22.30
CA ILE A 10 -52.62 18.40 21.68
C ILE A 10 -53.07 19.48 20.68
N CYS A 11 -52.80 20.75 21.01
CA CYS A 11 -53.16 21.89 20.16
C CYS A 11 -52.02 22.24 19.19
N TYR A 12 -51.98 21.56 18.05
CA TYR A 12 -51.04 21.83 16.95
C TYR A 12 -51.04 23.30 16.47
N HIS A 13 -52.16 24.02 16.63
CA HIS A 13 -52.26 25.48 16.37
C HIS A 13 -51.46 26.38 17.34
N LYS A 14 -50.68 25.83 18.27
CA LYS A 14 -49.73 26.57 19.12
C LYS A 14 -48.26 26.22 18.87
N LEU A 15 -47.97 25.46 17.82
CA LEU A 15 -46.59 25.26 17.37
C LEU A 15 -46.07 26.56 16.71
N PRO A 16 -44.78 26.90 16.86
CA PRO A 16 -44.17 28.01 16.12
C PRO A 16 -44.22 27.76 14.62
N GLN A 17 -44.22 28.82 13.80
CA GLN A 17 -44.32 28.63 12.35
C GLN A 17 -42.98 28.12 11.77
N PRO A 18 -42.98 27.21 10.77
CA PRO A 18 -41.76 26.56 10.32
C PRO A 18 -40.64 27.54 9.89
N GLY A 19 -41.00 28.64 9.23
CA GLY A 19 -40.05 29.68 8.81
C GLY A 19 -39.55 30.63 9.90
N GLU A 20 -39.97 30.45 11.16
CA GLU A 20 -39.38 31.14 12.34
C GLU A 20 -38.41 30.24 13.11
N VAL A 21 -38.35 28.94 12.79
CA VAL A 21 -37.56 27.93 13.52
C VAL A 21 -36.47 27.31 12.66
N LEU A 22 -36.75 27.11 11.36
CA LEU A 22 -35.82 26.48 10.42
C LEU A 22 -35.09 27.55 9.61
N GLU A 23 -33.76 27.52 9.63
CA GLU A 23 -32.97 28.23 8.64
C GLU A 23 -33.16 27.59 7.24
N PRO A 24 -32.91 28.30 6.12
CA PRO A 24 -33.21 27.79 4.77
C PRO A 24 -32.41 26.56 4.32
N TYR A 25 -31.54 26.05 5.19
CA TYR A 25 -30.37 25.23 4.90
C TYR A 25 -30.07 24.19 6.00
N ASP A 26 -31.04 23.95 6.88
CA ASP A 26 -31.01 22.92 7.92
C ASP A 26 -30.86 21.51 7.32
N GLU A 27 -30.09 20.64 7.98
CA GLU A 27 -29.69 19.32 7.49
C GLU A 27 -30.34 18.16 8.28
N GLU A 28 -31.16 18.45 9.31
CA GLU A 28 -31.94 17.43 10.03
C GLU A 28 -33.12 16.88 9.19
N LEU A 29 -32.78 16.10 8.15
CA LEU A 29 -33.69 15.51 7.15
C LEU A 29 -34.88 14.71 7.72
N ASN A 30 -34.84 14.33 9.00
CA ASN A 30 -35.85 13.51 9.68
C ASN A 30 -37.22 14.20 9.82
N TYR A 31 -37.29 15.54 9.81
CA TYR A 31 -38.55 16.29 9.93
C TYR A 31 -39.29 16.55 8.60
N PHE A 32 -38.60 16.48 7.45
CA PHE A 32 -39.13 17.02 6.20
C PHE A 32 -40.18 16.13 5.51
N MET A 33 -40.27 14.83 5.83
CA MET A 33 -41.14 13.87 5.14
C MET A 33 -42.65 14.05 5.40
N TRP A 34 -43.08 14.92 6.31
CA TRP A 34 -44.47 14.97 6.80
C TRP A 34 -45.15 16.34 6.69
N ILE A 35 -44.57 17.32 5.99
CA ILE A 35 -45.15 18.66 5.79
C ILE A 35 -45.84 18.75 4.40
N PRO A 36 -47.17 18.88 4.31
CA PRO A 36 -47.86 19.01 3.03
C PRO A 36 -47.50 20.32 2.32
N GLY A 37 -46.97 20.23 1.10
CA GLY A 37 -46.67 21.40 0.25
C GLY A 37 -45.28 22.01 0.44
N PHE A 38 -44.36 21.36 1.16
CA PHE A 38 -42.95 21.79 1.20
C PHE A 38 -42.21 21.41 -0.10
N GLU A 39 -41.54 22.38 -0.74
CA GLU A 39 -40.73 22.17 -1.94
C GLU A 39 -39.24 22.35 -1.59
N TRP A 40 -38.49 21.24 -1.48
CA TRP A 40 -37.06 21.26 -1.17
C TRP A 40 -36.23 21.82 -2.33
N LYS A 41 -35.16 22.55 -2.00
CA LYS A 41 -34.20 23.11 -2.97
C LYS A 41 -32.76 22.86 -2.50
N PRO A 42 -31.85 22.44 -3.40
CA PRO A 42 -30.46 22.19 -3.04
C PRO A 42 -29.73 23.49 -2.67
N LYS A 43 -28.73 23.37 -1.81
CA LYS A 43 -27.77 24.46 -1.52
C LYS A 43 -27.07 24.90 -2.82
N PRO A 44 -26.99 26.21 -3.14
CA PRO A 44 -26.12 26.67 -4.21
C PRO A 44 -24.66 26.45 -3.80
N VAL A 45 -23.88 25.78 -4.66
CA VAL A 45 -22.46 25.51 -4.40
C VAL A 45 -21.68 26.82 -4.44
N ALA A 46 -20.99 27.17 -3.36
CA ALA A 46 -20.11 28.32 -3.30
C ALA A 46 -18.69 27.94 -3.73
N GLU A 47 -18.18 28.56 -4.79
CA GLU A 47 -16.81 28.36 -5.27
C GLU A 47 -15.78 29.05 -4.36
N LYS A 48 -14.88 28.25 -3.78
CA LYS A 48 -13.47 28.54 -3.43
C LYS A 48 -12.79 27.21 -3.07
N GLU A 49 -11.63 26.85 -3.61
CA GLU A 49 -10.33 27.52 -3.54
C GLU A 49 -9.68 27.51 -2.13
N ALA A 50 -8.85 26.46 -1.95
CA ALA A 50 -7.55 26.48 -1.27
C ALA A 50 -7.43 26.55 0.26
N TYR A 51 -6.27 25.99 0.68
CA TYR A 51 -5.56 26.02 1.96
C TYR A 51 -6.12 25.19 3.14
N GLU A 52 -5.22 24.38 3.74
CA GLU A 52 -5.47 23.52 4.89
C GLU A 52 -5.36 24.30 6.21
N THR A 53 -5.86 23.75 7.34
CA THR A 53 -5.24 23.87 8.68
C THR A 53 -5.87 22.89 9.69
N GLU A 54 -5.03 21.96 10.18
CA GLU A 54 -5.03 21.34 11.53
C GLU A 54 -6.29 20.67 12.14
N ARG A 55 -6.36 19.36 11.90
CA ARG A 55 -6.65 18.28 12.87
C ARG A 55 -6.30 18.63 14.34
N SER A 56 -7.28 18.77 15.25
CA SER A 56 -7.10 18.48 16.70
C SER A 56 -8.35 18.53 17.58
N HIS A 57 -8.50 17.51 18.45
CA HIS A 57 -9.06 17.54 19.83
C HIS A 57 -10.53 18.04 20.06
N GLN A 58 -11.38 17.49 20.94
CA GLN A 58 -11.34 16.27 21.77
C GLN A 58 -12.76 15.83 22.24
N ARG A 59 -13.12 14.58 21.96
CA ARG A 59 -13.88 13.59 22.77
C ARG A 59 -14.39 13.98 24.19
N PHE A 60 -15.70 13.84 24.46
CA PHE A 60 -16.41 13.40 25.72
C PHE A 60 -17.94 13.44 25.44
N SER A 61 -18.88 12.69 26.05
CA SER A 61 -18.93 11.71 27.17
C SER A 61 -19.99 10.61 26.85
N PHE A 62 -19.77 9.29 27.01
CA PHE A 62 -19.55 8.47 28.23
C PHE A 62 -20.84 8.34 29.08
N VAL A 63 -21.55 7.19 29.19
CA VAL A 63 -21.46 5.86 28.52
C VAL A 63 -22.87 5.38 28.07
N PHE A 64 -23.53 4.20 28.31
CA PHE A 64 -23.42 2.89 29.03
C PHE A 64 -24.49 1.92 28.41
N ALA A 65 -24.55 0.58 28.55
CA ALA A 65 -23.63 -0.48 29.02
C ALA A 65 -24.16 -1.91 28.68
N ASN A 66 -23.33 -2.83 28.15
CA ASN A 66 -23.22 -4.24 28.59
C ASN A 66 -21.89 -4.83 28.07
N PRO A 67 -21.09 -5.59 28.85
CA PRO A 67 -19.75 -6.04 28.44
C PRO A 67 -19.70 -7.48 27.89
N LEU A 68 -18.51 -7.88 27.42
CA LEU A 68 -18.11 -9.23 26.96
C LEU A 68 -18.51 -9.64 25.52
N LEU A 69 -18.18 -8.81 24.53
CA LEU A 69 -17.65 -9.28 23.23
C LEU A 69 -16.93 -8.12 22.52
N LEU A 70 -15.60 -8.21 22.40
CA LEU A 70 -14.79 -7.29 21.60
C LEU A 70 -14.60 -7.91 20.22
N ASN A 71 -15.46 -7.53 19.28
CA ASN A 71 -15.13 -7.63 17.86
C ASN A 71 -14.22 -6.44 17.53
N VAL A 72 -13.02 -6.73 17.03
CA VAL A 72 -12.06 -5.75 16.52
C VAL A 72 -11.67 -6.21 15.11
N GLY A 73 -11.75 -5.32 14.13
CA GLY A 73 -11.40 -5.58 12.74
C GLY A 73 -12.09 -4.62 11.76
N GLU A 74 -11.51 -4.49 10.57
CA GLU A 74 -12.12 -3.92 9.35
C GLU A 74 -12.49 -2.42 9.41
N ALA A 75 -11.53 -1.56 9.75
CA ALA A 75 -11.64 -0.09 9.55
C ALA A 75 -10.31 0.69 9.40
N ASP A 76 -9.16 0.13 9.79
CA ASP A 76 -7.89 0.88 9.91
C ASP A 76 -6.86 0.62 8.78
N GLU A 77 -7.03 -0.44 7.98
CA GLU A 77 -6.01 -0.90 7.01
C GLU A 77 -5.78 0.11 5.86
N ASP A 78 -6.85 0.64 5.26
CA ASP A 78 -6.80 1.61 4.13
C ASP A 78 -5.93 2.85 4.41
N MET A 79 -5.81 3.29 5.67
CA MET A 79 -5.04 4.49 6.03
C MET A 79 -3.57 4.18 6.27
N GLU A 80 -3.24 3.00 6.78
CA GLU A 80 -1.86 2.59 7.07
C GLU A 80 -1.14 2.18 5.76
N GLU A 81 -1.85 1.51 4.84
CA GLU A 81 -1.35 1.21 3.48
C GLU A 81 -1.09 2.50 2.68
N ALA A 82 -2.03 3.46 2.66
CA ALA A 82 -1.85 4.74 1.96
C ALA A 82 -0.70 5.60 2.53
N LEU A 83 -0.51 5.59 3.86
CA LEU A 83 0.65 6.27 4.48
C LEU A 83 1.97 5.60 4.08
N GLN A 84 1.99 4.27 3.96
CA GLN A 84 3.17 3.54 3.55
C GLN A 84 3.51 3.77 2.07
N GLU A 85 2.52 3.75 1.17
CA GLU A 85 2.71 4.07 -0.26
C GLU A 85 3.28 5.48 -0.48
N MET A 86 2.83 6.46 0.31
CA MET A 86 3.36 7.83 0.26
C MET A 86 4.82 7.92 0.73
N VAL A 87 5.18 7.24 1.83
CA VAL A 87 6.56 7.21 2.35
C VAL A 87 7.51 6.49 1.38
N GLU A 88 7.08 5.36 0.82
CA GLU A 88 7.89 4.60 -0.16
C GLU A 88 8.12 5.40 -1.45
N ASN A 89 7.14 6.18 -1.92
CA ASN A 89 7.31 7.09 -3.05
C ASN A 89 8.29 8.24 -2.77
N ASP A 90 8.23 8.88 -1.59
CA ASP A 90 9.16 9.97 -1.27
C ASP A 90 10.59 9.44 -0.97
N GLU A 91 10.76 8.25 -0.38
CA GLU A 91 12.06 7.59 -0.28
C GLU A 91 12.63 7.22 -1.67
N MET A 92 11.81 6.66 -2.56
CA MET A 92 12.19 6.34 -3.94
C MET A 92 12.69 7.59 -4.69
N LYS A 93 11.97 8.70 -4.53
CA LYS A 93 12.30 10.01 -5.10
C LYS A 93 13.57 10.62 -4.52
N GLN A 94 13.78 10.50 -3.21
CA GLN A 94 15.01 10.94 -2.56
C GLN A 94 16.22 10.15 -3.09
N LYS A 95 16.19 8.81 -3.00
CA LYS A 95 17.27 7.91 -3.46
C LYS A 95 17.59 8.12 -4.95
N TYR A 96 16.56 8.33 -5.79
CA TYR A 96 16.75 8.73 -7.18
C TYR A 96 17.47 10.07 -7.30
N SER A 97 17.03 11.10 -6.56
CA SER A 97 17.61 12.45 -6.65
C SER A 97 19.06 12.56 -6.17
N ASP A 98 19.45 11.79 -5.15
CA ASP A 98 20.83 11.70 -4.65
C ASP A 98 21.79 11.07 -5.69
N LYS A 99 21.24 10.28 -6.61
CA LYS A 99 21.97 9.49 -7.60
C LYS A 99 21.89 10.07 -9.02
N ALA A 100 20.87 10.88 -9.31
CA ALA A 100 20.63 11.48 -10.61
C ALA A 100 21.66 12.57 -10.97
N SER A 101 22.12 12.57 -12.21
CA SER A 101 22.99 13.63 -12.75
C SER A 101 22.26 14.35 -13.88
N GLY A 102 22.07 15.67 -13.73
CA GLY A 102 21.25 16.45 -14.68
C GLY A 102 19.77 16.04 -14.72
N GLY A 103 19.25 15.40 -13.67
CA GLY A 103 17.86 14.92 -13.59
C GLY A 103 17.63 13.50 -14.12
N LYS A 104 18.64 12.88 -14.76
CA LYS A 104 18.58 11.53 -15.33
C LYS A 104 19.46 10.53 -14.57
N VAL A 105 19.09 9.25 -14.64
CA VAL A 105 19.80 8.11 -14.03
C VAL A 105 20.14 7.08 -15.13
N SER A 106 21.29 6.41 -15.04
CA SER A 106 21.63 5.34 -15.99
C SER A 106 20.83 4.07 -15.70
N THR A 107 20.56 3.23 -16.71
CA THR A 107 19.85 1.94 -16.50
C THR A 107 20.58 1.03 -15.49
N SER A 108 21.91 1.05 -15.48
CA SER A 108 22.73 0.37 -14.47
C SER A 108 22.56 0.93 -13.05
N ASP A 109 22.47 2.26 -12.90
CA ASP A 109 22.26 2.89 -11.60
C ASP A 109 20.82 2.72 -11.11
N ALA A 110 19.83 2.68 -12.02
CA ALA A 110 18.43 2.37 -11.73
C ALA A 110 18.28 0.94 -11.17
N ALA A 111 18.99 -0.05 -11.72
CA ALA A 111 19.02 -1.40 -11.18
C ALA A 111 19.57 -1.44 -9.75
N VAL A 112 20.59 -0.62 -9.44
CA VAL A 112 21.14 -0.48 -8.08
C VAL A 112 20.15 0.22 -7.14
N LEU A 113 19.47 1.28 -7.59
CA LEU A 113 18.46 1.99 -6.80
C LEU A 113 17.25 1.10 -6.47
N ALA A 114 16.75 0.32 -7.44
CA ALA A 114 15.68 -0.64 -7.21
C ALA A 114 16.08 -1.69 -6.15
N ARG A 115 17.32 -2.20 -6.20
CA ARG A 115 17.88 -3.10 -5.16
C ARG A 115 18.07 -2.41 -3.80
N GLN A 116 18.21 -1.08 -3.75
CA GLN A 116 18.19 -0.26 -2.53
C GLN A 116 16.78 0.10 -2.03
N LEU A 117 15.75 -0.32 -2.78
CA LEU A 117 14.33 -0.23 -2.44
C LEU A 117 13.72 -1.62 -2.14
N GLY A 118 14.54 -2.66 -2.03
CA GLY A 118 14.10 -4.04 -1.76
C GLY A 118 13.66 -4.83 -3.00
N LEU A 119 13.61 -4.22 -4.18
CA LEU A 119 13.20 -4.85 -5.44
C LEU A 119 14.32 -5.73 -6.01
N ALA A 120 13.94 -6.74 -6.81
CA ALA A 120 14.85 -7.76 -7.35
C ALA A 120 14.93 -7.76 -8.89
N PRO A 121 15.25 -6.62 -9.55
CA PRO A 121 15.30 -6.55 -11.02
C PRO A 121 16.34 -7.51 -11.59
N SER A 122 15.94 -8.31 -12.58
CA SER A 122 16.85 -9.13 -13.39
C SER A 122 17.55 -8.28 -14.46
N TYR A 123 18.64 -8.78 -15.04
CA TYR A 123 19.24 -8.23 -16.26
C TYR A 123 18.23 -8.17 -17.43
N ALA A 124 17.28 -9.11 -17.52
CA ALA A 124 16.25 -9.08 -18.54
C ALA A 124 15.29 -7.89 -18.37
N ASP A 125 15.02 -7.43 -17.14
CA ASP A 125 14.18 -6.25 -16.89
C ASP A 125 14.95 -4.95 -17.14
N VAL A 126 16.25 -4.94 -16.81
CA VAL A 126 17.16 -3.84 -17.17
C VAL A 126 17.29 -3.71 -18.70
N GLU A 127 17.36 -4.82 -19.43
CA GLU A 127 17.40 -4.85 -20.90
C GLU A 127 16.08 -4.37 -21.51
N LYS A 128 14.92 -4.92 -21.10
CA LYS A 128 13.59 -4.42 -21.50
C LYS A 128 13.44 -2.92 -21.26
N CYS A 129 13.87 -2.43 -20.10
CA CYS A 129 13.81 -1.01 -19.75
C CYS A 129 14.68 -0.16 -20.68
N ALA A 130 15.90 -0.62 -20.98
CA ALA A 130 16.84 0.04 -21.89
C ALA A 130 16.36 0.03 -23.36
N GLU A 131 15.69 -1.03 -23.81
CA GLU A 131 15.08 -1.08 -25.14
C GLU A 131 13.91 -0.09 -25.28
N GLN A 132 13.03 -0.05 -24.27
CA GLN A 132 11.82 0.78 -24.31
C GLN A 132 12.09 2.28 -24.10
N ASN A 133 13.10 2.63 -23.29
CA ASN A 133 13.32 4.00 -22.81
C ASN A 133 14.73 4.56 -23.07
N GLY A 134 15.66 3.72 -23.53
CA GLY A 134 17.06 4.07 -23.70
C GLY A 134 17.88 4.00 -22.40
N GLN A 135 19.17 4.36 -22.50
CA GLN A 135 20.15 4.19 -21.42
C GLN A 135 20.07 5.25 -20.30
N GLN A 136 19.25 6.29 -20.45
CA GLN A 136 19.08 7.34 -19.45
C GLN A 136 17.60 7.55 -19.11
N LEU A 137 17.21 7.08 -17.93
CA LEU A 137 15.83 7.12 -17.45
C LEU A 137 15.54 8.46 -16.77
N ASP A 138 14.31 8.94 -16.94
CA ASP A 138 13.71 10.01 -16.11
C ASP A 138 12.97 9.38 -14.92
N TYR A 139 12.63 10.17 -13.90
CA TYR A 139 12.00 9.67 -12.67
C TYR A 139 10.70 8.88 -12.92
N SER A 140 9.83 9.36 -13.82
CA SER A 140 8.60 8.65 -14.21
C SER A 140 8.85 7.28 -14.86
N THR A 141 9.96 7.16 -15.59
CA THR A 141 10.39 5.89 -16.19
C THR A 141 11.01 4.98 -15.15
N PHE A 142 11.75 5.53 -14.18
CA PHE A 142 12.27 4.77 -13.05
C PHE A 142 11.14 4.20 -12.18
N GLN A 143 10.06 4.94 -11.93
CA GLN A 143 8.86 4.43 -11.26
C GLN A 143 8.21 3.25 -12.03
N GLN A 144 8.14 3.33 -13.37
CA GLN A 144 7.64 2.23 -14.20
C GLN A 144 8.55 0.99 -14.16
N PHE A 145 9.87 1.18 -14.17
CA PHE A 145 10.85 0.10 -14.00
C PHE A 145 10.76 -0.55 -12.62
N ALA A 146 10.63 0.26 -11.56
CA ALA A 146 10.45 -0.22 -10.20
C ALA A 146 9.18 -1.09 -10.07
N ALA A 147 8.04 -0.62 -10.58
CA ALA A 147 6.79 -1.37 -10.57
C ALA A 147 6.83 -2.68 -11.40
N GLN A 148 7.69 -2.75 -12.42
CA GLN A 148 7.93 -3.99 -13.19
C GLN A 148 8.88 -4.97 -12.45
N SER A 149 9.65 -4.49 -11.47
CA SER A 149 10.69 -5.26 -10.76
C SER A 149 10.22 -5.84 -9.42
N THR A 150 8.92 -5.80 -9.14
CA THR A 150 8.31 -6.22 -7.86
C THR A 150 8.03 -7.73 -7.80
N HIS A 151 7.97 -8.42 -8.95
CA HIS A 151 7.82 -9.88 -9.09
C HIS A 151 6.90 -10.58 -8.05
N PRO A 152 5.63 -10.19 -7.90
CA PRO A 152 4.70 -10.83 -6.96
C PRO A 152 4.42 -12.31 -7.26
N GLU A 153 4.84 -12.82 -8.43
CA GLU A 153 4.87 -14.23 -8.78
C GLU A 153 5.95 -15.06 -8.06
N ASP A 154 7.01 -14.42 -7.54
CA ASP A 154 8.16 -15.10 -6.94
C ASP A 154 7.77 -15.84 -5.65
N ASN A 155 7.84 -17.17 -5.72
CA ASN A 155 7.48 -18.05 -4.61
C ASN A 155 8.61 -19.04 -4.31
N VAL A 156 8.73 -19.42 -3.03
CA VAL A 156 9.81 -20.29 -2.53
C VAL A 156 9.85 -21.65 -3.24
N GLU A 157 8.70 -22.19 -3.66
CA GLU A 157 8.62 -23.53 -4.25
C GLU A 157 9.26 -23.61 -5.64
N ASP A 158 9.10 -22.59 -6.48
CA ASP A 158 9.69 -22.58 -7.82
C ASP A 158 11.23 -22.47 -7.78
N PHE A 159 11.78 -21.62 -6.92
CA PHE A 159 13.23 -21.58 -6.69
C PHE A 159 13.76 -22.88 -6.08
N VAL A 160 13.02 -23.48 -5.13
CA VAL A 160 13.34 -24.79 -4.55
C VAL A 160 13.30 -25.90 -5.61
N GLY A 161 12.38 -25.83 -6.57
CA GLY A 161 12.31 -26.72 -7.73
C GLY A 161 13.54 -26.61 -8.64
N ALA A 162 14.01 -25.39 -8.89
CA ALA A 162 15.23 -25.15 -9.66
C ALA A 162 16.47 -25.74 -8.99
N PHE A 163 16.60 -25.68 -7.66
CA PHE A 163 17.70 -26.33 -6.94
C PHE A 163 17.53 -27.86 -6.83
N ALA A 164 16.30 -28.37 -6.70
CA ALA A 164 16.01 -29.80 -6.65
C ALA A 164 16.44 -30.53 -7.93
N TYR A 165 16.44 -29.86 -9.09
CA TYR A 165 17.00 -30.41 -10.34
C TYR A 165 18.50 -30.81 -10.22
N PHE A 166 19.25 -30.16 -9.32
CA PHE A 166 20.66 -30.47 -9.05
C PHE A 166 20.86 -31.43 -7.86
N ASP A 167 19.80 -31.85 -7.17
CA ASP A 167 19.79 -32.85 -6.11
C ASP A 167 19.10 -34.15 -6.58
N PRO A 168 19.78 -34.99 -7.38
CA PRO A 168 19.20 -36.25 -7.88
C PRO A 168 18.97 -37.31 -6.78
N ASN A 169 19.42 -37.05 -5.54
CA ASN A 169 19.21 -37.92 -4.40
C ASN A 169 17.94 -37.53 -3.60
N GLY A 170 17.46 -36.29 -3.76
CA GLY A 170 16.39 -35.74 -2.92
C GLY A 170 16.80 -35.58 -1.45
N GLU A 171 18.08 -35.26 -1.18
CA GLU A 171 18.58 -35.04 0.18
C GLU A 171 18.14 -33.68 0.78
N GLY A 172 17.55 -32.79 -0.02
CA GLY A 172 17.11 -31.44 0.40
C GLY A 172 18.26 -30.48 0.65
N THR A 173 19.50 -30.91 0.41
CA THR A 173 20.70 -30.12 0.71
C THR A 173 21.79 -30.33 -0.35
N LEU A 174 22.40 -29.25 -0.81
CA LEU A 174 23.53 -29.29 -1.76
C LEU A 174 24.84 -29.01 -1.03
N SER A 175 25.98 -29.51 -1.52
CA SER A 175 27.28 -29.07 -0.97
C SER A 175 27.57 -27.61 -1.35
N VAL A 176 28.34 -26.91 -0.51
CA VAL A 176 28.75 -25.50 -0.79
C VAL A 176 29.37 -25.34 -2.18
N GLN A 177 30.17 -26.31 -2.63
CA GLN A 177 30.80 -26.25 -3.96
C GLN A 177 29.79 -26.49 -5.10
N GLN A 178 28.75 -27.31 -4.91
CA GLN A 178 27.65 -27.41 -5.88
C GLN A 178 26.86 -26.10 -5.95
N MET A 179 26.52 -25.53 -4.78
CA MET A 179 25.75 -24.29 -4.70
C MET A 179 26.49 -23.11 -5.35
N ARG A 180 27.79 -22.96 -5.05
CA ARG A 180 28.71 -22.05 -5.75
C ARG A 180 28.67 -22.28 -7.26
N ASN A 181 28.88 -23.51 -7.72
CA ASN A 181 28.91 -23.83 -9.15
C ASN A 181 27.58 -23.46 -9.85
N ILE A 182 26.43 -23.64 -9.19
CA ILE A 182 25.12 -23.29 -9.77
C ILE A 182 25.00 -21.77 -9.92
N LEU A 183 25.20 -21.04 -8.82
CA LEU A 183 25.05 -19.58 -8.75
C LEU A 183 26.08 -18.79 -9.57
N THR A 184 27.20 -19.42 -9.98
CA THR A 184 28.21 -18.81 -10.87
C THR A 184 28.16 -19.36 -12.30
N THR A 185 27.13 -20.11 -12.71
CA THR A 185 27.05 -20.73 -14.06
C THR A 185 25.67 -20.64 -14.71
N PHE A 186 24.57 -20.61 -13.94
CA PHE A 186 23.21 -20.61 -14.48
C PHE A 186 22.46 -19.32 -14.11
N GLY A 187 21.52 -18.90 -14.96
CA GLY A 187 20.78 -17.65 -14.78
C GLY A 187 21.69 -16.44 -14.92
N GLU A 188 21.76 -15.63 -13.87
CA GLU A 188 22.62 -14.44 -13.79
C GLU A 188 23.85 -14.78 -12.93
N PRO A 189 25.01 -15.11 -13.55
CA PRO A 189 26.13 -15.68 -12.82
C PRO A 189 26.79 -14.64 -11.91
N LEU A 190 26.72 -14.88 -10.60
CA LEU A 190 27.40 -14.06 -9.60
C LEU A 190 28.91 -14.06 -9.84
N THR A 191 29.57 -12.93 -9.61
CA THR A 191 31.04 -12.90 -9.60
C THR A 191 31.58 -13.68 -8.40
N THR A 192 32.84 -14.12 -8.48
CA THR A 192 33.50 -14.78 -7.34
C THR A 192 33.52 -13.92 -6.08
N GLN A 193 33.45 -12.59 -6.20
CA GLN A 193 33.39 -11.68 -5.06
C GLN A 193 32.02 -11.69 -4.38
N GLU A 194 30.94 -11.55 -5.15
CA GLU A 194 29.56 -11.62 -4.64
C GLU A 194 29.25 -13.00 -4.06
N MET A 195 29.69 -14.06 -4.74
CA MET A 195 29.52 -15.44 -4.26
C MET A 195 30.22 -15.66 -2.90
N ASN A 196 31.43 -15.14 -2.70
CA ASN A 196 32.11 -15.24 -1.40
C ASN A 196 31.36 -14.51 -0.27
N ILE A 197 30.63 -13.43 -0.57
CA ILE A 197 29.76 -12.74 0.41
C ILE A 197 28.56 -13.63 0.75
N VAL A 198 27.88 -14.19 -0.26
CA VAL A 198 26.76 -15.12 -0.08
C VAL A 198 27.17 -16.36 0.73
N GLU A 199 28.36 -16.93 0.47
CA GLU A 199 28.90 -18.04 1.26
C GLU A 199 29.12 -17.67 2.73
N THR A 200 29.60 -16.46 3.00
CA THR A 200 29.91 -15.99 4.36
C THR A 200 28.66 -15.73 5.20
N GLU A 201 27.62 -15.15 4.59
CA GLU A 201 26.35 -14.84 5.27
C GLU A 201 25.46 -16.10 5.43
N PHE A 202 25.27 -16.86 4.35
CA PHE A 202 24.27 -17.93 4.30
C PHE A 202 24.84 -19.33 4.56
N PHE A 203 26.07 -19.65 4.12
CA PHE A 203 26.55 -21.05 4.07
C PHE A 203 27.41 -21.41 5.29
N GLN A 204 26.79 -21.38 6.46
CA GLN A 204 27.41 -21.67 7.77
C GLN A 204 27.85 -23.14 7.92
N SER A 205 27.43 -24.03 7.01
CA SER A 205 27.64 -25.47 7.03
C SER A 205 28.12 -26.02 5.68
N LYS A 206 28.85 -27.15 5.70
CA LYS A 206 29.42 -27.79 4.48
C LYS A 206 28.37 -28.26 3.46
N ARG A 207 27.13 -28.48 3.91
CA ARG A 207 25.93 -28.63 3.08
C ARG A 207 24.99 -27.46 3.39
N VAL A 208 24.29 -27.00 2.37
CA VAL A 208 23.35 -25.89 2.39
C VAL A 208 21.95 -26.46 2.15
N ASP A 209 21.00 -26.18 3.05
CA ASP A 209 19.58 -26.39 2.78
C ASP A 209 19.11 -25.33 1.79
N TYR A 210 18.69 -25.75 0.60
CA TYR A 210 18.32 -24.82 -0.46
C TYR A 210 16.92 -24.23 -0.26
N ARG A 211 16.04 -24.87 0.52
CA ARG A 211 14.75 -24.32 0.93
C ARG A 211 14.93 -23.24 1.98
N GLU A 212 15.78 -23.46 3.00
CA GLU A 212 16.12 -22.40 3.95
C GLU A 212 16.81 -21.22 3.25
N PHE A 213 17.73 -21.49 2.31
CA PHE A 213 18.38 -20.45 1.51
C PHE A 213 17.37 -19.60 0.74
N CYS A 214 16.50 -20.22 -0.08
CA CYS A 214 15.47 -19.48 -0.84
C CYS A 214 14.52 -18.71 0.07
N THR A 215 14.12 -19.31 1.21
CA THR A 215 13.26 -18.63 2.20
C THR A 215 13.96 -17.41 2.80
N ARG A 216 15.24 -17.51 3.19
CA ARG A 216 16.00 -16.38 3.76
C ARG A 216 16.30 -15.28 2.73
N VAL A 217 16.43 -15.62 1.45
CA VAL A 217 16.63 -14.65 0.36
C VAL A 217 15.32 -13.87 0.09
N LEU A 218 14.18 -14.56 0.00
CA LEU A 218 12.88 -13.94 -0.27
C LEU A 218 12.25 -13.24 0.94
N ALA A 219 12.56 -13.66 2.18
CA ALA A 219 12.00 -13.08 3.40
C ALA A 219 12.56 -11.68 3.78
N ARG A 220 13.29 -11.03 2.87
CA ARG A 220 13.95 -9.74 3.13
C ARG A 220 13.02 -8.57 2.85
N LYS A 221 12.47 -8.01 3.93
CA LYS A 221 12.02 -6.61 4.00
C LYS A 221 13.13 -5.75 4.63
#